data_AF-A0A7J8X4K3-F1
#
_entry.id   AF-A0A7J8X4K3-F1
#
_cell.length_a   1.000
_cell.length_b   1.000
_cell.length_c   1.000
_cell.angle_alpha   90.00
_cell.angle_beta   90.00
_cell.angle_gamma   90.00
#
_symmetry.space_group_name_H-M   'P 1'
#
loop_
_entity.id
_entity.type
_entity.pdbx_description
1 polymer ?
#
loop_
_entity_poly.entity_id
_entity_poly.type
_entity_poly.pdbx_seq_one_letter_code
_entity_poly.pdbx_strand_id
1 'polypeptide(L)'
;MAQGSGSASQAKFWVALLFCFLVFWENVDAATYTVGGSNGWTFNMATWPRGKRFRAGDTLFFKYDATIHNVVAVNRGGYRSCITPAGAKVYKSGKDEVKLGKGMNYFICNIAGHCESGMKIAINAV
;
A
#
# COMPACT_ATOMS: atom_id res chain seq x y z
N MET A 1 32.21 37.24 -44.98
CA MET A 1 31.78 37.33 -43.58
C MET A 1 30.62 36.35 -43.39
N ALA A 2 30.81 35.26 -42.64
CA ALA A 2 29.75 34.33 -42.30
C ALA A 2 29.67 34.25 -40.77
N GLN A 3 28.73 35.00 -40.19
CA GLN A 3 28.46 34.97 -38.75
C GLN A 3 27.44 33.86 -38.46
N GLY A 4 27.89 32.85 -37.71
CA GLY A 4 27.08 31.73 -37.27
C GLY A 4 26.08 32.15 -36.19
N SER A 5 24.79 32.05 -36.51
CA SER A 5 23.66 32.42 -35.65
C SER A 5 23.06 31.24 -34.84
N GLY A 6 23.73 30.08 -34.82
CA GLY A 6 23.18 28.84 -34.26
C GLY A 6 23.15 28.72 -32.73
N SER A 7 23.83 29.60 -31.99
CA SER A 7 24.05 29.40 -30.54
C SER A 7 22.85 29.82 -29.67
N ALA A 8 22.21 30.96 -29.99
CA ALA A 8 21.14 31.52 -29.16
C ALA A 8 19.80 30.78 -29.29
N SER A 9 19.51 30.20 -30.47
CA SER A 9 18.31 29.39 -30.70
C SER A 9 18.42 28.01 -30.04
N GLN A 10 19.62 27.45 -30.02
CA GLN A 10 19.90 26.16 -29.38
C GLN A 10 19.78 26.26 -27.85
N ALA A 11 20.32 27.32 -27.24
CA ALA A 11 20.19 27.57 -25.80
C ALA A 11 18.72 27.70 -25.33
N LYS A 12 17.87 28.38 -26.11
CA LYS A 12 16.44 28.51 -25.80
C LYS A 12 15.70 27.18 -25.86
N PHE A 13 16.05 26.31 -26.82
CA PHE A 13 15.49 24.96 -26.91
C PHE A 13 15.83 24.11 -25.68
N TRP A 14 17.09 24.15 -25.24
CA TRP A 14 17.53 23.42 -24.05
C TRP A 14 16.88 23.96 -22.77
N VAL A 15 16.77 25.28 -22.62
CA VAL A 15 16.06 25.89 -21.47
C VAL A 15 14.58 25.50 -21.47
N ALA A 16 13.91 25.48 -22.62
CA ALA A 16 12.52 25.06 -22.72
C ALA A 16 12.33 23.56 -22.43
N LEU A 17 13.23 22.70 -22.90
CA LEU A 17 13.22 21.26 -22.61
C LEU A 17 13.45 20.97 -21.12
N LEU A 18 14.39 21.68 -20.50
CA LEU A 18 14.72 21.53 -19.08
C LEU A 18 13.56 22.05 -18.21
N PHE A 19 12.91 23.14 -18.62
CA PHE A 19 11.69 23.62 -17.99
C PHE A 19 10.54 22.61 -18.13
N CYS A 20 10.31 22.03 -19.31
CA CYS A 20 9.34 20.96 -19.51
C CYS A 20 9.61 19.74 -18.61
N PHE A 21 10.85 19.28 -18.50
CA PHE A 21 11.22 18.15 -17.62
C PHE A 21 10.92 18.42 -16.14
N LEU A 22 11.10 19.66 -15.67
CA LEU A 22 10.80 20.04 -14.29
C LEU A 22 9.29 20.06 -13.99
N VAL A 23 8.43 20.31 -14.99
CA VAL A 23 6.96 20.27 -14.82
C VAL A 23 6.39 18.84 -14.83
N PHE A 24 7.17 17.85 -15.30
CA PHE A 24 6.76 16.44 -15.37
C PHE A 24 7.16 15.61 -14.14
N TRP A 25 7.53 16.24 -13.02
CA TRP A 25 7.65 15.51 -11.76
C TRP A 25 6.27 15.25 -11.16
N GLU A 26 5.77 14.03 -11.32
CA GLU A 26 4.69 13.53 -10.47
C GLU A 26 5.19 13.42 -9.03
N ASN A 27 4.52 14.11 -8.11
CA ASN A 27 4.73 13.90 -6.68
C ASN A 27 4.19 12.50 -6.33
N VAL A 28 5.10 11.56 -6.07
CA VAL A 28 4.74 10.22 -5.59
C VAL A 28 4.64 10.28 -4.07
N ASP A 29 3.48 10.66 -3.56
CA ASP A 29 3.14 10.51 -2.15
C ASP A 29 2.60 9.10 -1.87
N ALA A 30 2.89 8.57 -0.68
CA ALA A 30 2.42 7.26 -0.25
C ALA A 30 0.97 7.35 0.24
N ALA A 31 0.05 6.64 -0.41
CA ALA A 31 -1.35 6.69 -0.05
C ALA A 31 -1.62 5.93 1.25
N THR A 32 -2.63 6.37 2.01
CA THR A 32 -3.14 5.63 3.18
C THR A 32 -4.53 5.08 2.90
N TYR A 33 -4.73 3.79 3.13
CA TYR A 33 -5.99 3.08 2.93
C TYR A 33 -6.57 2.61 4.25
N THR A 34 -7.73 3.15 4.63
CA THR A 34 -8.51 2.63 5.76
C THR A 34 -9.13 1.28 5.39
N VAL A 35 -8.63 0.22 6.02
CA VAL A 35 -9.10 -1.14 5.81
C VAL A 35 -10.56 -1.26 6.24
N GLY A 36 -11.43 -1.69 5.33
CA GLY A 36 -12.87 -1.82 5.53
C GLY A 36 -13.66 -0.51 5.52
N GLY A 37 -13.00 0.63 5.29
CA GLY A 37 -13.66 1.93 5.28
C GLY A 37 -14.30 2.26 6.63
N SER A 38 -15.59 2.65 6.64
CA SER A 38 -16.33 2.97 7.87
C SER A 38 -16.50 1.79 8.81
N ASN A 39 -16.54 0.56 8.27
CA ASN A 39 -16.74 -0.66 9.05
C ASN A 39 -15.45 -1.11 9.77
N GLY A 40 -14.30 -0.59 9.36
CA GLY A 40 -13.00 -0.97 9.90
C GLY A 40 -12.62 -2.42 9.57
N TRP A 41 -11.65 -2.92 10.32
CA TRP A 41 -11.16 -4.28 10.22
C TRP A 41 -12.14 -5.25 10.89
N THR A 42 -12.86 -6.03 10.08
CA THR A 42 -13.95 -6.92 10.50
C THR A 42 -14.03 -8.18 9.63
N PHE A 43 -15.09 -8.97 9.73
CA PHE A 43 -15.29 -10.21 8.97
C PHE A 43 -15.60 -9.96 7.48
N ASN A 44 -15.53 -11.02 6.66
CA ASN A 44 -15.90 -11.00 5.22
C ASN A 44 -15.16 -9.95 4.36
N MET A 45 -13.86 -9.76 4.60
CA MET A 45 -13.06 -8.69 3.99
C MET A 45 -12.55 -8.99 2.58
N ALA A 46 -12.89 -10.14 2.00
CA ALA A 46 -12.34 -10.62 0.72
C ALA A 46 -12.55 -9.64 -0.45
N THR A 47 -13.63 -8.86 -0.44
CA THR A 47 -13.95 -7.90 -1.51
C THR A 47 -13.33 -6.54 -1.32
N TRP A 48 -12.92 -6.17 -0.09
CA TRP A 48 -12.44 -4.82 0.21
C TRP A 48 -11.25 -4.38 -0.67
N PRO A 49 -10.25 -5.23 -0.98
CA PRO A 49 -9.15 -4.84 -1.87
C PRO A 49 -9.56 -4.58 -3.33
N ARG A 50 -10.75 -5.04 -3.79
CA ARG A 50 -11.15 -4.95 -5.20
C ARG A 50 -11.26 -3.49 -5.65
N GLY A 51 -10.77 -3.21 -6.86
CA GLY A 51 -10.79 -1.87 -7.47
C GLY A 51 -9.74 -0.89 -6.93
N LYS A 52 -8.94 -1.28 -5.94
CA LYS A 52 -7.86 -0.44 -5.39
C LYS A 52 -6.54 -0.76 -6.07
N ARG A 53 -5.70 0.27 -6.25
CA ARG A 53 -4.36 0.17 -6.85
C ARG A 53 -3.34 0.51 -5.78
N PHE A 54 -2.84 -0.52 -5.10
CA PHE A 54 -1.83 -0.35 -4.06
C PHE A 54 -0.43 -0.28 -4.68
N ARG A 55 0.44 0.54 -4.08
CA ARG A 55 1.84 0.70 -4.43
C ARG A 55 2.72 0.34 -3.24
N ALA A 56 3.94 -0.10 -3.52
CA ALA A 56 4.93 -0.28 -2.46
C ALA A 56 5.14 1.05 -1.71
N GLY A 57 5.13 1.02 -0.38
CA GLY A 57 5.24 2.20 0.47
C GLY A 57 3.91 2.79 0.95
N ASP A 58 2.78 2.47 0.30
CA ASP A 58 1.45 2.83 0.80
C ASP A 58 1.20 2.25 2.19
N THR A 59 0.35 2.89 2.98
CA THR A 59 -0.01 2.48 4.34
C THR A 59 -1.41 1.90 4.38
N LEU A 60 -1.57 0.77 5.06
CA LEU A 60 -2.87 0.28 5.50
C LEU A 60 -3.14 0.77 6.93
N PHE A 61 -4.28 1.41 7.14
CA PHE A 61 -4.76 1.79 8.46
C PHE A 61 -5.86 0.82 8.91
N PHE A 62 -5.58 0.07 9.97
CA PHE A 62 -6.50 -0.91 10.57
C PHE A 62 -7.15 -0.31 11.82
N LYS A 63 -8.46 -0.08 11.75
CA LYS A 63 -9.27 0.34 12.90
C LYS A 63 -10.14 -0.82 13.38
N TYR A 64 -10.04 -1.21 14.65
CA TYR A 64 -10.81 -2.29 15.25
C TYR A 64 -10.84 -2.20 16.78
N ASP A 65 -11.72 -2.96 17.42
CA ASP A 65 -11.70 -3.18 18.87
C ASP A 65 -10.59 -4.17 19.24
N ALA A 66 -9.53 -3.65 19.89
CA ALA A 66 -8.35 -4.42 20.27
C ALA A 66 -8.61 -5.51 21.33
N THR A 67 -9.77 -5.49 21.98
CA THR A 67 -10.16 -6.53 22.95
C THR A 67 -10.59 -7.83 22.27
N ILE A 68 -11.11 -7.74 21.04
CA ILE A 68 -11.68 -8.88 20.30
C ILE A 68 -10.99 -9.15 18.96
N HIS A 69 -10.16 -8.25 18.48
CA HIS A 69 -9.49 -8.37 17.18
C HIS A 69 -8.01 -8.00 17.27
N ASN A 70 -7.25 -8.44 16.28
CA ASN A 70 -5.87 -8.02 16.05
C ASN A 70 -5.54 -8.08 14.55
N VAL A 71 -4.32 -7.69 14.20
CA VAL A 71 -3.78 -7.82 12.84
C VAL A 71 -2.46 -8.58 12.89
N VAL A 72 -2.32 -9.58 12.05
CA VAL A 72 -1.09 -10.37 11.92
C VAL A 72 -0.63 -10.34 10.47
N ALA A 73 0.60 -9.88 10.25
CA ALA A 73 1.24 -9.98 8.95
C ALA A 73 1.77 -11.41 8.76
N VAL A 74 1.30 -12.09 7.72
CA VAL A 74 1.61 -13.50 7.46
C VAL A 74 2.16 -13.69 6.05
N ASN A 75 2.69 -14.89 5.79
CA ASN A 75 3.02 -15.31 4.43
C ASN A 75 1.78 -15.92 3.74
N ARG A 76 1.91 -16.27 2.45
CA ARG A 76 0.83 -16.90 1.67
C ARG A 76 0.30 -18.19 2.33
N GLY A 77 1.17 -18.98 2.94
CA GLY A 77 0.80 -20.22 3.63
C GLY A 77 -0.12 -19.93 4.81
N GLY A 78 0.33 -19.08 5.74
CA GLY A 78 -0.42 -18.66 6.91
C GLY A 78 -1.75 -17.97 6.56
N TYR A 79 -1.79 -17.20 5.47
CA TYR A 79 -3.05 -16.65 4.95
C TYR A 79 -4.04 -17.73 4.52
N ARG A 80 -3.57 -18.76 3.80
CA ARG A 80 -4.42 -19.85 3.30
C ARG A 80 -4.93 -20.73 4.43
N SER A 81 -4.04 -21.12 5.34
CA SER A 81 -4.34 -22.04 6.43
C SER A 81 -4.87 -21.36 7.69
N CYS A 82 -4.92 -20.02 7.74
CA CYS A 82 -5.25 -19.26 8.94
C CYS A 82 -4.32 -19.54 10.15
N ILE A 83 -3.05 -19.89 9.86
CA ILE A 83 -2.05 -20.18 10.88
C ILE A 83 -1.03 -19.03 10.93
N THR A 84 -0.76 -18.52 12.13
CA THR A 84 0.31 -17.55 12.35
C THR A 84 1.68 -18.24 12.26
N PRO A 85 2.54 -17.92 11.29
CA PRO A 85 3.88 -18.50 11.23
C PRO A 85 4.77 -17.94 12.36
N ALA A 86 5.82 -18.66 12.72
CA ALA A 86 6.80 -18.21 13.71
C ALA A 86 7.43 -16.88 13.27
N GLY A 87 7.58 -15.95 14.22
CA GLY A 87 8.15 -14.62 13.96
C GLY A 87 7.21 -13.65 13.23
N ALA A 88 5.96 -14.02 12.97
CA ALA A 88 4.98 -13.10 12.40
C ALA A 88 4.78 -11.87 13.30
N LYS A 89 4.70 -10.70 12.68
CA LYS A 89 4.44 -9.45 13.39
C LYS A 89 2.95 -9.38 13.75
N VAL A 90 2.68 -9.19 15.03
CA VAL A 90 1.32 -9.06 15.59
C VAL A 90 1.12 -7.63 16.07
N TYR A 91 0.01 -7.04 15.65
CA TYR A 91 -0.40 -5.69 16.00
C TYR A 91 -1.70 -5.77 16.81
N LYS A 92 -1.80 -4.96 17.87
CA LYS A 92 -2.88 -5.05 18.88
C LYS A 92 -3.35 -3.68 19.38
N SER A 93 -3.03 -2.58 18.69
CA SER A 93 -3.40 -1.25 19.20
C SER A 93 -4.86 -0.87 18.93
N GLY A 94 -5.52 -1.53 17.97
CA GLY A 94 -6.84 -1.14 17.47
C GLY A 94 -6.83 0.01 16.47
N LYS A 95 -5.66 0.63 16.23
CA LYS A 95 -5.41 1.71 15.26
C LYS A 95 -4.02 1.54 14.63
N ASP A 96 -3.80 0.39 14.00
CA ASP A 96 -2.47 0.04 13.49
C ASP A 96 -2.24 0.55 12.07
N GLU A 97 -1.02 1.03 11.83
CA GLU A 97 -0.53 1.40 10.51
C GLU A 97 0.51 0.40 10.03
N VAL A 98 0.33 -0.10 8.80
CA VAL A 98 1.24 -1.06 8.18
C VAL A 98 1.60 -0.61 6.78
N LYS A 99 2.88 -0.32 6.56
CA LYS A 99 3.40 -0.04 5.22
C LYS A 99 3.44 -1.31 4.37
N LEU A 100 2.98 -1.21 3.14
CA LEU A 100 3.01 -2.28 2.16
C LEU A 100 4.40 -2.44 1.57
N GLY A 101 4.90 -3.68 1.58
CA GLY A 101 6.06 -4.06 0.78
C GLY A 101 5.67 -4.26 -0.68
N LYS A 102 6.64 -4.25 -1.59
CA LYS A 102 6.41 -4.58 -3.00
C LYS A 102 5.92 -6.03 -3.14
N GLY A 103 4.93 -6.26 -4.00
CA GLY A 103 4.33 -7.56 -4.26
C GLY A 103 3.20 -7.92 -3.29
N MET A 104 3.09 -9.21 -2.98
CA MET A 104 1.98 -9.73 -2.17
C MET A 104 2.19 -9.49 -0.68
N ASN A 105 1.21 -8.87 -0.04
CA ASN A 105 1.11 -8.67 1.40
C ASN A 105 -0.14 -9.40 1.92
N TYR A 106 -0.03 -10.09 3.05
CA TYR A 106 -1.14 -10.88 3.61
C TYR A 106 -1.36 -10.54 5.08
N PHE A 107 -2.62 -10.35 5.44
CA PHE A 107 -3.02 -10.01 6.81
C PHE A 107 -4.20 -10.85 7.25
N ILE A 108 -4.18 -11.29 8.50
CA ILE A 108 -5.27 -12.04 9.15
C ILE A 108 -5.54 -11.47 10.55
N CYS A 109 -6.71 -11.75 11.09
CA CYS A 109 -6.95 -11.74 12.53
C CYS A 109 -6.78 -13.18 13.02
N ASN A 110 -5.92 -13.42 14.01
CA ASN A 110 -5.64 -14.78 14.48
C ASN A 110 -6.41 -15.17 15.76
N ILE A 111 -7.40 -14.37 16.14
CA ILE A 111 -8.38 -14.77 17.16
C ILE A 111 -9.17 -15.96 16.63
N ALA A 112 -9.42 -16.95 17.47
CA ALA A 112 -9.94 -18.25 17.06
C ALA A 112 -11.22 -18.12 16.22
N GLY A 113 -11.22 -18.69 15.01
CA GLY A 113 -12.35 -18.68 14.07
C GLY A 113 -12.48 -17.40 13.23
N HIS A 114 -11.73 -16.33 13.52
CA HIS A 114 -11.94 -15.05 12.83
C HIS A 114 -11.39 -15.05 11.41
N CYS A 115 -10.19 -15.60 11.20
CA CYS A 115 -9.59 -15.72 9.88
C CYS A 115 -10.43 -16.62 8.95
N GLU A 116 -10.92 -17.74 9.48
CA GLU A 116 -11.81 -18.68 8.80
C GLU A 116 -13.14 -18.02 8.42
N SER A 117 -13.63 -17.11 9.26
CA SER A 117 -14.80 -16.27 9.01
C SER A 117 -14.51 -15.07 8.09
N GLY A 118 -13.39 -15.09 7.37
CA GLY A 118 -13.06 -14.10 6.34
C GLY A 118 -12.46 -12.79 6.85
N MET A 119 -12.01 -12.73 8.11
CA MET A 119 -11.24 -11.59 8.64
C MET A 119 -9.78 -11.67 8.18
N LYS A 120 -9.60 -11.62 6.86
CA LYS A 120 -8.30 -11.71 6.19
C LYS A 120 -8.30 -10.97 4.86
N ILE A 121 -7.16 -10.39 4.48
CA ILE A 121 -6.96 -9.72 3.19
C ILE A 121 -5.63 -10.11 2.55
N ALA A 122 -5.62 -10.15 1.22
CA ALA A 122 -4.43 -10.30 0.40
C ALA A 122 -4.37 -9.12 -0.55
N ILE A 123 -3.22 -8.43 -0.58
CA ILE A 123 -3.02 -7.23 -1.37
C ILE A 123 -1.78 -7.40 -2.23
N ASN A 124 -1.88 -7.06 -3.51
CA ASN A 124 -0.72 -6.91 -4.38
C ASN A 124 -0.39 -5.43 -4.53
N ALA A 125 0.76 -5.01 -4.03
CA ALA A 125 1.30 -3.68 -4.20
C ALA A 125 2.32 -3.68 -5.34
N VAL A 126 2.13 -2.84 -6.34
CA VAL A 126 3.03 -2.76 -7.51
C VAL A 126 4.28 -1.91 -7.25
#